data_AF-A0A368F8B4-F1
#
_entry.id   AF-A0A368F8B4-F1
#
_cell.length_a   1.000
_cell.length_b   1.000
_cell.length_c   1.000
_cell.angle_alpha   90.00
_cell.angle_beta   90.00
_cell.angle_gamma   90.00
#
_symmetry.space_group_name_H-M   'P 1'
#
loop_
_entity.id
_entity.type
_entity.pdbx_description
1 polymer ?
#
loop_
_entity_poly.entity_id
_entity_poly.type
_entity_poly.pdbx_seq_one_letter_code
_entity_poly.pdbx_strand_id
1 'polypeptide(L)' 'MPVAAIIAGKIFCAHGGISPFIDKLEDINKIKRPSVVPAYGIGCDLLWSDPSPQRDGWVLSHRGLSFTIE' A
#
# COMPACT_ATOMS: atom_id res chain seq x y z
N MET A 1 -2.38 -10.05 -11.56
CA MET A 1 -1.94 -8.68 -11.89
C MET A 1 -0.76 -8.31 -11.00
N PRO A 2 0.24 -7.52 -11.45
CA PRO A 2 1.20 -6.87 -10.54
C PRO A 2 0.49 -5.84 -9.65
N VAL A 3 1.08 -5.54 -8.48
CA VAL A 3 0.49 -4.62 -7.48
C VAL A 3 1.26 -3.31 -7.31
N ALA A 4 2.51 -3.27 -7.76
CA ALA A 4 3.36 -2.08 -7.73
C ALA A 4 4.43 -2.18 -8.83
N ALA A 5 5.08 -1.04 -9.13
CA ALA A 5 6.18 -0.95 -10.07
C ALA A 5 7.23 0.07 -9.59
N ILE A 6 8.47 -0.07 -10.08
CA ILE A 6 9.52 0.91 -9.91
C ILE A 6 10.00 1.36 -11.28
N ILE A 7 9.86 2.65 -11.58
CA ILE A 7 10.31 3.25 -12.84
C ILE A 7 11.73 3.79 -12.66
N ALA A 8 12.64 3.33 -13.52
CA ALA A 8 14.04 3.77 -13.56
C ALA A 8 14.79 3.69 -12.21
N GLY A 9 14.38 2.77 -11.31
CA GLY A 9 14.95 2.64 -9.97
C GLY A 9 14.67 3.82 -9.03
N LYS A 10 13.75 4.73 -9.39
CA LYS A 10 13.56 6.02 -8.69
C LYS A 10 12.12 6.30 -8.28
N ILE A 11 11.15 5.92 -9.12
CA ILE A 11 9.74 6.27 -8.89
C ILE A 11 8.99 5.01 -8.52
N PHE A 12 8.45 4.98 -7.31
CA PHE A 12 7.52 3.94 -6.87
C PHE A 12 6.11 4.24 -7.39
N CYS A 13 5.45 3.23 -7.95
CA CYS A 13 4.08 3.34 -8.43
C CYS A 13 3.23 2.23 -7.81
N ALA A 14 2.14 2.62 -7.17
CA ALA A 14 1.06 1.75 -6.69
C ALA A 14 -0.29 2.40 -7.01
N HIS A 15 -1.40 1.67 -6.87
CA HIS A 15 -2.71 2.20 -7.21
C HIS A 15 -3.23 3.18 -6.13
N GLY A 16 -3.14 2.78 -4.86
CA GLY A 16 -3.45 3.61 -3.71
C GLY A 16 -2.20 4.34 -3.23
N GLY A 17 -1.46 3.71 -2.32
CA GLY A 17 -0.23 4.29 -1.78
C GLY A 17 0.70 3.26 -1.15
N ILE A 18 1.15 3.56 0.07
CA ILE A 18 2.08 2.72 0.86
C ILE A 18 1.36 2.03 2.03
N SER A 19 2.06 1.12 2.73
CA SER A 19 1.52 0.33 3.84
C SER A 19 2.42 0.41 5.08
N PRO A 20 1.88 0.41 6.31
CA PRO A 20 2.67 0.34 7.54
C PRO A 20 3.40 -1.00 7.70
N PHE A 21 3.04 -1.99 6.88
CA PHE A 21 3.60 -3.33 6.93
C PHE A 21 4.70 -3.56 5.87
N ILE A 22 5.13 -2.51 5.17
CA ILE A 22 6.27 -2.57 4.23
C ILE A 22 7.49 -1.99 4.94
N ASP A 23 8.42 -2.85 5.33
CA ASP A 23 9.74 -2.41 5.80
C ASP A 23 10.73 -2.29 4.63
N LYS A 24 10.60 -3.19 3.65
CA LYS A 24 11.44 -3.22 2.45
C LYS A 24 10.61 -3.53 1.20
N LEU A 25 11.05 -3.06 0.04
CA LEU A 25 10.34 -3.28 -1.22
C LEU A 25 10.17 -4.77 -1.56
N GLU A 26 11.08 -5.63 -1.08
CA GLU A 26 10.98 -7.08 -1.25
C GLU A 26 9.78 -7.69 -0.51
N ASP A 27 9.18 -7.01 0.47
CA ASP A 27 7.99 -7.49 1.16
C ASP A 27 6.78 -7.55 0.22
N ILE A 28 6.72 -6.68 -0.79
CA ILE A 28 5.70 -6.71 -1.83
C ILE A 28 5.80 -8.00 -2.67
N ASN A 29 7.02 -8.51 -2.89
CA ASN A 29 7.24 -9.74 -3.65
C ASN A 29 6.77 -10.99 -2.90
N LYS A 30 6.53 -10.91 -1.59
CA LYS A 30 6.02 -12.03 -0.78
C LYS A 30 4.51 -12.25 -0.96
N ILE A 31 3.80 -11.33 -1.63
CA ILE A 31 2.38 -11.49 -1.96
C ILE A 31 2.23 -12.63 -2.96
N LYS A 32 1.70 -13.77 -2.48
CA LYS A 32 1.45 -14.95 -3.32
C LYS A 32 0.39 -14.65 -4.37
N ARG A 33 0.57 -15.21 -5.56
CA ARG A 33 -0.38 -15.09 -6.68
C ARG A 33 -0.76 -16.50 -7.17
N PRO A 34 -2.03 -16.76 -7.55
CA PRO A 34 -3.16 -15.83 -7.51
C PRO A 34 -3.60 -15.54 -6.07
N SER A 35 -4.16 -14.34 -5.84
CA SER A 35 -4.69 -13.94 -4.54
C SER A 35 -5.98 -13.14 -4.72
N VAL A 36 -6.90 -13.32 -3.78
CA VAL A 36 -7.95 -12.34 -3.52
C VAL A 36 -7.35 -11.24 -2.64
N VAL A 37 -7.70 -9.98 -2.89
CA VAL A 37 -7.23 -8.86 -2.07
C VAL A 37 -7.82 -9.02 -0.66
N PRO A 38 -7.00 -9.15 0.38
CA PRO A 38 -7.49 -9.25 1.76
C PRO A 38 -8.07 -7.92 2.25
N ALA A 39 -8.84 -7.95 3.34
CA ALA A 39 -9.39 -6.73 3.96
C ALA A 39 -8.34 -5.88 4.68
N TYR A 40 -7.14 -6.41 4.92
CA TYR A 40 -6.03 -5.75 5.62
C TYR A 40 -4.67 -6.23 5.09
N GLY A 41 -3.61 -5.47 5.39
CA GLY A 41 -2.23 -5.80 5.05
C GLY A 41 -1.77 -5.22 3.71
N ILE A 42 -0.52 -5.51 3.34
CA ILE A 42 0.20 -4.90 2.21
C ILE A 42 -0.64 -4.87 0.92
N GLY A 43 -1.28 -5.97 0.54
CA GLY A 43 -2.07 -6.03 -0.68
C GLY A 43 -3.31 -5.13 -0.67
N CYS A 44 -3.94 -4.94 0.50
CA CYS A 44 -5.05 -4.01 0.68
C CYS A 44 -4.53 -2.57 0.59
N ASP A 45 -3.45 -2.27 1.32
CA ASP A 45 -2.94 -0.92 1.46
C ASP A 45 -2.34 -0.36 0.15
N LEU A 46 -1.63 -1.18 -0.63
CA LEU A 46 -1.13 -0.79 -1.95
C LEU A 46 -2.26 -0.40 -2.93
N LEU A 47 -3.49 -0.82 -2.67
CA LEU A 47 -4.65 -0.53 -3.50
C LEU A 47 -5.56 0.55 -2.91
N TRP A 48 -5.57 0.74 -1.58
CA TRP A 48 -6.61 1.53 -0.91
C TRP A 48 -6.10 2.59 0.07
N SER A 49 -4.79 2.69 0.32
CA SER A 49 -4.28 3.79 1.15
C SER A 49 -4.33 5.13 0.41
N ASP A 50 -4.57 6.21 1.16
CA ASP A 50 -4.72 7.57 0.64
C ASP A 50 -3.71 8.52 1.32
N PRO A 51 -3.19 9.55 0.63
CA PRO A 51 -2.41 10.60 1.28
C PRO A 51 -3.31 11.53 2.11
N SER A 52 -2.81 12.04 3.24
CA SER A 52 -3.52 13.03 4.09
C SER A 52 -2.55 14.10 4.58
N PRO A 53 -2.74 15.39 4.24
CA PRO A 53 -1.84 16.47 4.67
C PRO A 53 -2.20 17.08 6.04
N GLN A 54 -2.81 16.31 6.94
CA GLN A 54 -3.31 16.83 8.23
C GLN A 54 -3.00 15.95 9.44
N ARG A 55 -2.32 14.81 9.25
CA ARG A 55 -2.10 13.81 10.29
C ARG A 55 -0.79 13.06 10.07
N ASP A 56 0.18 13.32 10.95
CA ASP A 56 1.41 12.55 11.02
C ASP A 56 1.14 11.05 11.26
N GLY A 57 1.75 10.20 10.44
CA GLY A 57 1.74 8.73 10.61
C GLY A 57 0.51 8.04 10.03
N TRP A 58 0.21 6.84 10.55
CA TRP A 58 -0.84 5.96 10.00
C TRP A 58 -2.15 6.13 10.76
N VAL A 59 -3.22 6.44 10.02
CA VAL A 59 -4.56 6.62 10.59
C VAL A 59 -5.56 5.81 9.79
N LEU A 60 -6.56 5.22 10.46
CA LEU A 60 -7.58 4.44 9.77
C LEU A 60 -8.33 5.31 8.74
N SER A 61 -8.42 4.83 7.50
CA SER A 61 -9.10 5.56 6.43
C SER A 61 -10.61 5.60 6.67
N HIS A 62 -11.22 6.71 6.27
CA HIS A 62 -12.67 6.92 6.27
C HIS A 62 -13.39 6.00 5.25
N ARG A 63 -12.64 5.34 4.36
CA ARG A 63 -13.16 4.25 3.50
C ARG A 63 -13.60 3.02 4.30
N GLY A 64 -13.19 2.90 5.57
CA GLY A 64 -13.46 1.74 6.42
C GLY A 64 -12.50 0.57 6.19
N LEU A 65 -11.45 0.76 5.38
CA LEU A 65 -10.34 -0.18 5.17
C LEU A 65 -9.06 0.61 4.90
N SER A 66 -7.91 -0.02 5.17
CA SER A 66 -6.59 0.59 4.99
C SER A 66 -6.41 1.90 5.78
N PHE A 67 -5.43 2.71 5.38
CA PHE A 67 -4.94 3.85 6.14
C PHE A 67 -4.82 5.09 5.26
N THR A 68 -4.96 6.25 5.89
CA THR A 68 -4.43 7.52 5.39
C THR A 68 -3.04 7.77 5.98
N ILE A 69 -2.15 8.40 5.20
CA ILE A 69 -0.78 8.72 5.63
C ILE A 69 -0.32 10.12 5.18
N GLU A 70 0.39 10.82 6.07
CA GLU A 70 1.21 12.02 5.77
C GLU A 70 2.70 11.68 5.67
#